data_AF-A0A317LUC3-F1
#
_entry.id   AF-A0A317LUC3-F1
#
_cell.length_a   1.000
_cell.length_b   1.000
_cell.length_c   1.000
_cell.angle_alpha   90.00
_cell.angle_beta   90.00
_cell.angle_gamma   90.00
#
_symmetry.space_group_name_H-M   'P 1'
#
loop_
_entity.id
_entity.type
_entity.pdbx_description
1 polymer ?
#
loop_
_entity_poly.entity_id
_entity_poly.type
_entity_poly.pdbx_seq_one_letter_code
_entity_poly.pdbx_strand_id
1 'polypeptide(L)'
;MRYFLLLPFFLCFSLSSIGQKRDSLLYCAYMENSPAQLEQFFDNWSAETPLVSDSALGCLNDTIQNVHLVYRSFYNPTDTNKTGGAKWVTAAYSKVKYLLLQDEISYGFVKTLDKETVLQNRLKQFAKGDTARLRTLLDQYKGKKRRLEMDFLHWPGANHYTQLTGFRPQLEIDKPIAVVLTADYEHLLNAFLGSKRYKPGTGSIMLPAESERESRRRKAFLENDIKIWSGQWDFYWQFASLPHVDRITFDENFEHAVVDYRMDYEGGYGYLKKVNGAWEVIEVRSVWIR
;
A
#
# COMPACT_ATOMS: atom_id res chain seq x y z
N MET A 1 -44.33 -14.00 39.13
CA MET A 1 -44.38 -12.79 38.29
C MET A 1 -43.04 -12.08 38.41
N ARG A 2 -42.30 -11.99 37.29
CA ARG A 2 -41.14 -11.11 37.00
C ARG A 2 -39.91 -11.17 37.94
N TYR A 3 -38.94 -12.02 37.56
CA TYR A 3 -37.53 -11.80 37.88
C TYR A 3 -36.92 -10.86 36.84
N PHE A 4 -36.43 -9.70 37.28
CA PHE A 4 -35.69 -8.76 36.44
C PHE A 4 -34.22 -9.23 36.34
N LEU A 5 -33.83 -9.69 35.15
CA LEU A 5 -32.45 -9.93 34.75
C LEU A 5 -31.78 -8.57 34.53
N LEU A 6 -30.94 -8.14 35.46
CA LEU A 6 -29.95 -7.08 35.25
C LEU A 6 -28.62 -7.77 34.89
N LEU A 7 -28.31 -7.83 33.60
CA LEU A 7 -26.99 -8.20 33.08
C LEU A 7 -26.29 -6.93 32.57
N PRO A 8 -24.96 -6.81 32.72
CA PRO A 8 -24.30 -5.54 32.98
C PRO A 8 -23.91 -4.76 31.72
N PHE A 9 -24.20 -3.47 31.75
CA PHE A 9 -23.69 -2.45 30.83
C PHE A 9 -22.29 -2.02 31.26
N PHE A 10 -21.30 -2.92 31.19
CA PHE A 10 -19.91 -2.62 31.59
C PHE A 10 -18.91 -3.30 30.63
N LEU A 11 -18.93 -2.95 29.35
CA LEU A 11 -17.94 -3.44 28.38
C LEU A 11 -17.51 -2.40 27.32
N CYS A 12 -17.69 -1.09 27.56
CA CYS A 12 -17.28 -0.04 26.59
C CYS A 12 -16.25 0.98 27.10
N PHE A 13 -15.67 0.82 28.31
CA PHE A 13 -14.77 1.84 28.88
C PHE A 13 -13.26 1.55 28.74
N SER A 14 -12.84 0.43 28.16
CA SER A 14 -11.40 0.11 28.01
C SER A 14 -10.75 0.66 26.74
N LEU A 15 -11.52 1.05 25.72
CA LEU A 15 -10.95 1.57 24.46
C LEU A 15 -10.50 3.04 24.58
N SER A 16 -11.14 3.82 25.43
CA SER A 16 -10.84 5.26 25.59
C SER A 16 -9.53 5.54 26.32
N SER A 17 -9.06 4.65 27.20
CA SER A 17 -7.83 4.86 27.98
C SER A 17 -6.56 4.55 27.18
N ILE A 18 -6.64 3.62 26.23
CA ILE A 18 -5.50 3.22 25.41
C ILE A 18 -5.15 4.32 24.40
N GLY A 19 -6.14 4.91 23.72
CA GLY A 19 -5.95 6.05 22.82
C GLY A 19 -5.32 7.26 23.52
N GLN A 20 -5.84 7.63 24.70
CA GLN A 20 -5.29 8.74 25.50
C GLN A 20 -3.83 8.51 25.94
N LYS A 21 -3.46 7.26 26.25
CA LYS A 21 -2.09 6.91 26.64
C LYS A 21 -1.11 7.03 25.47
N ARG A 22 -1.51 6.60 24.27
CA ARG A 22 -0.69 6.71 23.04
C ARG A 22 -0.43 8.18 22.70
N ASP A 23 -1.48 9.00 22.69
CA ASP A 23 -1.42 10.44 22.41
C ASP A 23 -0.47 11.14 23.38
N SER A 24 -0.57 10.82 24.68
CA SER A 24 0.29 11.40 25.71
C SER A 24 1.76 11.03 25.53
N LEU A 25 2.08 9.78 25.19
CA LEU A 25 3.48 9.34 25.03
C LEU A 25 4.15 10.05 23.85
N LEU A 26 3.48 10.12 22.69
CA LEU A 26 4.03 10.81 21.53
C LEU A 26 4.23 12.31 21.81
N TYR A 27 3.25 12.93 22.49
CA TYR A 27 3.34 14.34 22.84
C TYR A 27 4.47 14.61 23.85
N CYS A 28 4.62 13.81 24.90
CA CYS A 28 5.73 13.90 25.85
C CYS A 28 7.08 13.72 25.16
N ALA A 29 7.21 12.72 24.28
CA ALA A 29 8.43 12.46 23.53
C ALA A 29 8.87 13.69 22.74
N TYR A 30 7.92 14.38 22.09
CA TYR A 30 8.17 15.60 21.35
C TYR A 30 8.54 16.78 22.26
N MET A 31 7.76 17.02 23.33
CA MET A 31 7.99 18.15 24.24
C MET A 31 9.33 18.06 24.97
N GLU A 32 9.77 16.85 25.30
CA GLU A 32 11.05 16.58 25.94
C GLU A 32 12.19 16.35 24.93
N ASN A 33 11.88 16.32 23.62
CA ASN A 33 12.78 15.95 22.54
C ASN A 33 13.54 14.64 22.85
N SER A 34 12.80 13.60 23.26
CA SER A 34 13.32 12.35 23.78
C SER A 34 13.23 11.22 22.74
N PRO A 35 14.36 10.83 22.11
CA PRO A 35 14.37 9.70 21.16
C PRO A 35 13.96 8.38 21.79
N ALA A 36 14.27 8.17 23.08
CA ALA A 36 13.92 6.95 23.79
C ALA A 36 12.39 6.80 23.97
N GLN A 37 11.67 7.90 24.23
CA GLN A 37 10.21 7.85 24.32
C GLN A 37 9.55 7.71 22.95
N LEU A 38 10.16 8.26 21.90
CA LEU A 38 9.69 8.06 20.53
C LEU A 38 9.84 6.59 20.09
N GLU A 39 10.98 5.98 20.40
CA GLU A 39 11.24 4.56 20.17
C GLU A 39 10.22 3.70 20.94
N GLN A 40 10.00 4.00 22.23
CA GLN A 40 8.98 3.33 23.04
C GLN A 40 7.56 3.46 22.44
N PHE A 41 7.22 4.62 21.86
CA PHE A 41 5.93 4.80 21.18
C PHE A 41 5.77 3.82 20.00
N PHE A 42 6.80 3.68 19.16
CA PHE A 42 6.76 2.75 18.03
C PHE A 42 6.85 1.28 18.44
N ASP A 43 7.59 0.96 19.51
CA ASP A 43 7.65 -0.41 20.04
C ASP A 43 6.29 -0.86 20.58
N ASN A 44 5.59 0.03 21.31
CA ASN A 44 4.22 -0.23 21.74
C ASN A 44 3.30 -0.44 20.53
N TRP A 45 3.44 0.38 19.48
CA TRP A 45 2.67 0.23 18.25
C TRP A 45 2.93 -1.11 17.57
N SER A 46 4.19 -1.53 17.43
CA SER A 46 4.55 -2.84 16.86
C SER A 46 3.91 -3.99 17.65
N ALA A 47 3.95 -3.93 18.97
CA ALA A 47 3.36 -4.95 19.84
C ALA A 47 1.81 -5.00 19.74
N GLU A 48 1.16 -3.86 19.56
CA GLU A 48 -0.30 -3.75 19.44
C GLU A 48 -0.83 -4.14 18.05
N THR A 49 0.04 -4.07 17.03
CA THR A 49 -0.31 -4.34 15.63
C THR A 49 0.56 -5.43 15.00
N PRO A 50 0.61 -6.63 15.60
CA PRO A 50 1.45 -7.70 15.08
C PRO A 50 1.01 -8.09 13.67
N LEU A 51 2.00 -8.32 12.80
CA LEU A 51 1.78 -8.89 11.47
C LEU A 51 1.19 -10.31 11.59
N VAL A 52 0.48 -10.75 10.55
CA VAL A 52 0.00 -12.15 10.48
C VAL A 52 1.20 -13.10 10.49
N SER A 53 1.20 -14.10 11.38
CA SER A 53 2.21 -15.17 11.41
C SER A 53 1.95 -16.21 10.33
N ASP A 54 2.96 -17.02 9.98
CA ASP A 54 2.78 -18.11 9.00
C ASP A 54 1.72 -19.13 9.43
N SER A 55 1.63 -19.42 10.73
CA SER A 55 0.61 -20.32 11.28
C SER A 55 -0.80 -19.72 11.13
N ALA A 56 -0.94 -18.42 11.39
CA ALA A 56 -2.22 -17.73 11.24
C ALA A 56 -2.61 -17.61 9.77
N LEU A 57 -1.64 -17.34 8.88
CA LEU A 57 -1.82 -17.32 7.43
C LEU A 57 -2.37 -18.66 6.93
N GLY A 58 -1.81 -19.78 7.39
CA GLY A 58 -2.28 -21.13 7.04
C GLY A 58 -3.71 -21.46 7.50
N CYS A 59 -4.28 -20.68 8.41
CA CYS A 59 -5.68 -20.81 8.85
C CYS A 59 -6.65 -19.93 8.05
N LEU A 60 -6.16 -19.02 7.21
CA LEU A 60 -7.01 -18.18 6.36
C LEU A 60 -7.54 -18.98 5.17
N ASN A 61 -8.61 -18.51 4.52
CA ASN A 61 -9.08 -19.12 3.28
C ASN A 61 -8.12 -18.82 2.11
N ASP A 62 -8.16 -19.65 1.07
CA ASP A 62 -7.27 -19.58 -0.09
C ASP A 62 -7.19 -18.18 -0.72
N THR A 63 -8.32 -17.47 -0.82
CA THR A 63 -8.34 -16.11 -1.39
C THR A 63 -7.49 -15.16 -0.56
N ILE A 64 -7.73 -15.10 0.75
CA ILE A 64 -7.00 -14.19 1.63
C ILE A 64 -5.52 -14.61 1.73
N GLN A 65 -5.23 -15.91 1.75
CA GLN A 65 -3.86 -16.40 1.66
C GLN A 65 -3.15 -15.87 0.41
N ASN A 66 -3.77 -15.96 -0.77
CA ASN A 66 -3.16 -15.44 -2.00
C ASN A 66 -3.01 -13.92 -1.99
N VAL A 67 -3.91 -13.15 -1.36
CA VAL A 67 -3.74 -11.70 -1.16
C VAL A 67 -2.46 -11.41 -0.37
N HIS A 68 -2.25 -12.08 0.77
CA HIS A 68 -1.02 -11.95 1.57
C HIS A 68 0.23 -12.36 0.78
N LEU A 69 0.18 -13.51 0.08
CA LEU A 69 1.34 -14.03 -0.65
C LEU A 69 1.73 -13.15 -1.84
N VAL A 70 0.76 -12.62 -2.59
CA VAL A 70 1.03 -11.66 -3.66
C VAL A 70 1.57 -10.36 -3.09
N TYR A 71 0.95 -9.83 -2.03
CA TYR A 71 1.45 -8.63 -1.37
C TYR A 71 2.89 -8.80 -0.90
N ARG A 72 3.22 -9.90 -0.22
CA ARG A 72 4.58 -10.23 0.22
C ARG A 72 5.58 -10.32 -0.93
N SER A 73 5.16 -10.91 -2.05
CA SER A 73 6.03 -11.10 -3.21
C SER A 73 6.31 -9.78 -3.94
N PHE A 74 5.35 -8.85 -3.91
CA PHE A 74 5.44 -7.56 -4.56
C PHE A 74 6.04 -6.46 -3.67
N TYR A 75 5.58 -6.33 -2.44
CA TYR A 75 5.89 -5.21 -1.55
C TYR A 75 7.32 -5.29 -1.03
N ASN A 76 8.17 -4.40 -1.52
CA ASN A 76 9.52 -4.21 -0.99
C ASN A 76 9.86 -2.70 -0.93
N PRO A 77 9.75 -2.08 0.27
CA PRO A 77 10.02 -0.65 0.43
C PRO A 77 11.52 -0.34 0.45
N THR A 78 12.37 -1.34 0.67
CA THR A 78 13.84 -1.19 0.77
C THR A 78 14.59 -1.51 -0.53
N ASP A 79 13.93 -2.12 -1.51
CA ASP A 79 14.49 -2.42 -2.82
C ASP A 79 13.48 -2.07 -3.92
N THR A 80 13.44 -0.80 -4.30
CA THR A 80 12.51 -0.34 -5.33
C THR A 80 12.93 -0.72 -6.75
N ASN A 81 14.11 -1.34 -6.94
CA ASN A 81 14.48 -1.89 -8.25
C ASN A 81 13.53 -3.03 -8.66
N LYS A 82 12.95 -3.73 -7.67
CA LYS A 82 11.97 -4.80 -7.89
C LYS A 82 10.56 -4.29 -8.17
N THR A 83 10.24 -3.07 -7.74
CA THR A 83 8.88 -2.48 -7.84
C THR A 83 8.81 -1.33 -8.85
N GLY A 84 9.80 -1.22 -9.75
CA GLY A 84 9.82 -0.19 -10.79
C GLY A 84 9.93 1.24 -10.25
N GLY A 85 10.36 1.39 -9.00
CA GLY A 85 10.33 2.65 -8.27
C GLY A 85 11.56 3.52 -8.49
N ALA A 86 11.36 4.83 -8.40
CA ALA A 86 12.44 5.80 -8.52
C ALA A 86 13.46 5.67 -7.37
N LYS A 87 14.75 5.73 -7.71
CA LYS A 87 15.89 5.51 -6.77
C LYS A 87 15.83 6.36 -5.49
N TRP A 88 15.19 7.52 -5.54
CA TRP A 88 15.05 8.42 -4.39
C TRP A 88 14.13 7.86 -3.30
N VAL A 89 13.18 6.98 -3.64
CA VAL A 89 12.30 6.33 -2.66
C VAL A 89 13.07 5.28 -1.85
N THR A 90 13.88 4.43 -2.49
CA THR A 90 14.75 3.47 -1.77
C THR A 90 15.67 4.18 -0.77
N ALA A 91 16.27 5.30 -1.19
CA ALA A 91 17.15 6.07 -0.32
C ALA A 91 16.42 6.62 0.92
N ALA A 92 15.13 6.94 0.79
CA ALA A 92 14.33 7.50 1.87
C ALA A 92 14.12 6.52 3.04
N TYR A 93 14.10 5.21 2.78
CA TYR A 93 13.90 4.18 3.80
C TYR A 93 15.21 3.60 4.36
N SER A 94 16.37 3.96 3.79
CA SER A 94 17.67 3.43 4.23
C SER A 94 18.08 3.82 5.66
N LYS A 95 17.42 4.83 6.25
CA LYS A 95 17.77 5.40 7.56
C LYS A 95 16.64 5.37 8.58
N VAL A 96 15.45 4.90 8.19
CA VAL A 96 14.32 4.83 9.12
C VAL A 96 14.44 3.60 10.01
N LYS A 97 13.94 3.70 11.24
CA LYS A 97 13.84 2.55 12.16
C LYS A 97 12.55 1.77 11.97
N TYR A 98 11.49 2.43 11.49
CA TYR A 98 10.17 1.82 11.31
C TYR A 98 9.59 2.06 9.91
N LEU A 99 8.84 1.07 9.43
CA LEU A 99 8.01 1.14 8.23
C LEU A 99 6.54 1.15 8.62
N LEU A 100 5.74 2.02 8.01
CA LEU A 100 4.30 2.09 8.24
C LEU A 100 3.57 1.33 7.13
N LEU A 101 2.99 0.18 7.43
CA LEU A 101 2.29 -0.66 6.46
C LEU A 101 0.81 -0.29 6.39
N GLN A 102 0.18 -0.42 5.22
CA GLN A 102 -1.27 -0.26 5.09
C GLN A 102 -2.05 -1.33 5.87
N ASP A 103 -3.12 -0.93 6.54
CA ASP A 103 -4.03 -1.84 7.26
C ASP A 103 -5.20 -2.34 6.39
N GLU A 104 -5.29 -1.86 5.15
CA GLU A 104 -6.34 -2.23 4.23
C GLU A 104 -5.80 -2.49 2.82
N ILE A 105 -6.48 -3.39 2.11
CA ILE A 105 -6.17 -3.70 0.72
C ILE A 105 -7.43 -4.14 -0.02
N SER A 106 -7.57 -3.71 -1.26
CA SER A 106 -8.66 -4.18 -2.12
C SER A 106 -8.24 -5.37 -2.96
N TYR A 107 -9.13 -6.33 -3.20
CA TYR A 107 -8.87 -7.41 -4.16
C TYR A 107 -10.10 -7.73 -5.01
N GLY A 108 -9.88 -8.29 -6.20
CA GLY A 108 -10.94 -8.62 -7.14
C GLY A 108 -10.55 -9.72 -8.11
N PHE A 109 -11.53 -10.20 -8.88
CA PHE A 109 -11.35 -11.31 -9.81
C PHE A 109 -11.77 -10.95 -11.23
N VAL A 110 -11.05 -11.52 -12.20
CA VAL A 110 -11.37 -11.49 -13.62
C VAL A 110 -11.21 -12.88 -14.21
N LYS A 111 -11.81 -13.11 -15.37
CA LYS A 111 -11.73 -14.41 -16.04
C LYS A 111 -10.30 -14.87 -16.33
N THR A 112 -9.43 -13.95 -16.75
CA THR A 112 -8.05 -14.28 -17.07
C THR A 112 -7.15 -13.05 -17.01
N LEU A 113 -5.95 -13.25 -16.49
CA LEU A 113 -4.82 -12.31 -16.52
C LEU A 113 -3.63 -12.92 -17.26
N ASP A 114 -3.83 -14.01 -18.02
CA ASP A 114 -2.82 -14.49 -18.96
C ASP A 114 -2.55 -13.39 -19.99
N LYS A 115 -1.31 -12.91 -20.03
CA LYS A 115 -0.93 -11.72 -20.80
C LYS A 115 -1.25 -11.88 -22.29
N GLU A 116 -0.98 -13.06 -22.84
CA GLU A 116 -1.22 -13.35 -24.25
C GLU A 116 -2.71 -13.32 -24.57
N THR A 117 -3.52 -13.99 -23.75
CA THR A 117 -4.98 -14.01 -23.90
C THR A 117 -5.59 -12.62 -23.76
N VAL A 118 -5.15 -11.84 -22.76
CA VAL A 118 -5.60 -10.45 -22.56
C VAL A 118 -5.28 -9.61 -23.79
N LEU A 119 -4.05 -9.68 -24.31
CA LEU A 119 -3.64 -8.90 -25.48
C LEU A 119 -4.42 -9.31 -26.73
N GLN A 120 -4.57 -10.61 -27.00
CA GLN A 120 -5.36 -11.08 -28.14
C GLN A 120 -6.82 -10.60 -28.07
N ASN A 121 -7.42 -10.60 -26.88
CA ASN A 121 -8.78 -10.07 -26.68
C ASN A 121 -8.86 -8.57 -26.97
N ARG A 122 -7.85 -7.79 -26.57
CA ARG A 122 -7.77 -6.35 -26.90
C ARG A 122 -7.58 -6.10 -28.39
N LEU A 123 -6.73 -6.86 -29.06
CA LEU A 123 -6.53 -6.74 -30.51
C LEU A 123 -7.81 -7.10 -31.28
N LYS A 124 -8.54 -8.14 -30.86
CA LYS A 124 -9.87 -8.48 -31.40
C LYS A 124 -10.87 -7.34 -31.25
N GLN A 125 -10.94 -6.72 -30.06
CA GLN A 125 -11.80 -5.56 -29.80
C GLN A 125 -11.43 -4.38 -30.70
N PHE A 126 -10.14 -4.08 -30.82
CA PHE A 126 -9.64 -2.98 -31.65
C PHE A 126 -9.88 -3.19 -33.15
N ALA A 127 -9.82 -4.44 -33.62
CA ALA A 127 -10.15 -4.81 -34.99
C ALA A 127 -11.65 -4.72 -35.29
N LYS A 128 -12.53 -4.61 -34.28
CA LYS A 128 -14.00 -4.49 -34.45
C LYS A 128 -14.61 -5.56 -35.37
N GLY A 129 -14.06 -6.77 -35.36
CA GLY A 129 -14.51 -7.88 -36.21
C GLY A 129 -13.88 -7.95 -37.60
N ASP A 130 -13.00 -7.02 -37.99
CA ASP A 130 -12.22 -7.10 -39.23
C ASP A 130 -11.11 -8.15 -39.10
N THR A 131 -11.34 -9.31 -39.71
CA THR A 131 -10.44 -10.47 -39.66
C THR A 131 -9.10 -10.21 -40.34
N ALA A 132 -9.06 -9.40 -41.40
CA ALA A 132 -7.83 -9.07 -42.13
C ALA A 132 -6.95 -8.13 -41.30
N ARG A 133 -7.58 -7.13 -40.66
CA ARG A 133 -6.92 -6.23 -39.71
C ARG A 133 -6.43 -6.98 -38.48
N LEU A 134 -7.24 -7.88 -37.91
CA LEU A 134 -6.83 -8.72 -36.77
C LEU A 134 -5.60 -9.58 -37.10
N ARG A 135 -5.61 -10.26 -38.25
CA ARG A 135 -4.45 -11.06 -38.70
C ARG A 135 -3.20 -10.18 -38.81
N THR A 136 -3.32 -9.00 -39.41
CA THR A 136 -2.21 -8.04 -39.53
C THR A 136 -1.65 -7.64 -38.16
N LEU A 137 -2.51 -7.36 -37.18
CA LEU A 137 -2.09 -7.00 -35.83
C LEU A 137 -1.40 -8.17 -35.09
N LEU A 138 -1.93 -9.40 -35.25
CA LEU A 138 -1.33 -10.60 -34.66
C LEU A 138 0.03 -10.94 -35.29
N ASP A 139 0.18 -10.76 -36.61
CA ASP A 139 1.46 -10.95 -37.29
C ASP A 139 2.47 -9.88 -36.88
N GLN A 140 2.04 -8.62 -36.74
CA GLN A 140 2.87 -7.56 -36.17
C GLN A 140 3.28 -7.87 -34.73
N TYR A 141 2.41 -8.48 -33.92
CA TYR A 141 2.72 -8.87 -32.55
C TYR A 141 3.88 -9.86 -32.48
N LYS A 142 3.92 -10.86 -33.37
CA LYS A 142 5.06 -11.80 -33.44
C LYS A 142 6.39 -11.09 -33.70
N GLY A 143 6.40 -10.01 -34.51
CA GLY A 143 7.61 -9.27 -34.86
C GLY A 143 7.92 -8.04 -33.99
N LYS A 144 6.93 -7.48 -33.28
CA LYS A 144 7.01 -6.20 -32.54
C LYS A 144 6.33 -6.27 -31.17
N LYS A 145 6.39 -7.44 -30.53
CA LYS A 145 5.76 -7.77 -29.24
C LYS A 145 5.76 -6.62 -28.23
N ARG A 146 6.95 -6.11 -27.89
CA ARG A 146 7.12 -5.04 -26.88
C ARG A 146 6.35 -3.76 -27.21
N ARG A 147 6.33 -3.34 -28.49
CA ARG A 147 5.63 -2.11 -28.89
C ARG A 147 4.11 -2.29 -28.75
N LEU A 148 3.59 -3.41 -29.23
CA LEU A 148 2.16 -3.68 -29.16
C LEU A 148 1.68 -3.92 -27.73
N GLU A 149 2.50 -4.50 -26.86
CA GLU A 149 2.21 -4.54 -25.43
C GLU A 149 2.07 -3.13 -24.84
N MET A 150 2.97 -2.20 -25.16
CA MET A 150 2.83 -0.81 -24.68
C MET A 150 1.56 -0.12 -25.21
N ASP A 151 1.23 -0.34 -26.47
CA ASP A 151 0.12 0.35 -27.13
C ASP A 151 -1.26 -0.25 -26.74
N PHE A 152 -1.33 -1.56 -26.46
CA PHE A 152 -2.60 -2.28 -26.34
C PHE A 152 -2.81 -3.04 -25.03
N LEU A 153 -1.78 -3.33 -24.23
CA LEU A 153 -1.95 -4.08 -22.99
C LEU A 153 -2.59 -3.20 -21.91
N HIS A 154 -3.89 -3.40 -21.71
CA HIS A 154 -4.65 -2.83 -20.61
C HIS A 154 -5.24 -3.97 -19.81
N TRP A 155 -4.72 -4.16 -18.59
CA TRP A 155 -5.21 -5.20 -17.68
C TRP A 155 -6.71 -5.02 -17.44
N PRO A 156 -7.50 -6.12 -17.51
CA PRO A 156 -8.89 -6.05 -17.14
C PRO A 156 -9.00 -5.75 -15.65
N GLY A 157 -9.84 -4.77 -15.29
CA GLY A 157 -10.22 -4.55 -13.90
C GLY A 157 -11.35 -5.50 -13.49
N ALA A 158 -11.40 -5.85 -12.21
CA ALA A 158 -12.54 -6.58 -11.66
C ALA A 158 -13.81 -5.72 -11.68
N ASN A 159 -14.97 -6.36 -11.91
CA ASN A 159 -16.27 -5.69 -11.83
C ASN A 159 -16.61 -5.26 -10.39
N HIS A 160 -16.07 -5.98 -9.42
CA HIS A 160 -16.22 -5.70 -7.99
C HIS A 160 -14.90 -5.95 -7.28
N TYR A 161 -14.56 -5.06 -6.35
CA TYR A 161 -13.44 -5.22 -5.45
C TYR A 161 -13.97 -5.37 -4.03
N THR A 162 -13.45 -6.37 -3.32
CA THR A 162 -13.67 -6.55 -1.89
C THR A 162 -12.54 -5.87 -1.13
N GLN A 163 -12.89 -5.06 -0.13
CA GLN A 163 -11.93 -4.43 0.77
C GLN A 163 -11.67 -5.34 1.96
N LEU A 164 -10.41 -5.71 2.15
CA LEU A 164 -9.92 -6.41 3.33
C LEU A 164 -9.38 -5.38 4.32
N THR A 165 -10.05 -5.24 5.47
CA THR A 165 -9.62 -4.38 6.58
C THR A 165 -8.93 -5.21 7.66
N GLY A 166 -8.07 -4.59 8.47
CA GLY A 166 -7.26 -5.31 9.45
C GLY A 166 -6.24 -6.24 8.78
N PHE A 167 -5.73 -5.86 7.61
CA PHE A 167 -4.97 -6.70 6.70
C PHE A 167 -3.72 -7.28 7.35
N ARG A 168 -2.98 -6.50 8.15
CA ARG A 168 -1.79 -6.94 8.89
C ARG A 168 -0.83 -7.79 8.01
N PRO A 169 -0.28 -7.20 6.94
CA PRO A 169 0.48 -7.93 5.92
C PRO A 169 1.56 -8.83 6.51
N GLN A 170 1.70 -10.03 5.96
CA GLN A 170 2.76 -10.95 6.37
C GLN A 170 4.01 -10.61 5.57
N LEU A 171 5.07 -10.16 6.24
CA LEU A 171 6.34 -9.78 5.63
C LEU A 171 7.50 -10.35 6.46
N GLU A 172 8.58 -10.70 5.78
CA GLU A 172 9.85 -11.09 6.39
C GLU A 172 10.81 -9.91 6.26
N ILE A 173 10.69 -8.93 7.15
CA ILE A 173 11.57 -7.76 7.22
C ILE A 173 12.13 -7.68 8.63
N ASP A 174 13.41 -7.97 8.79
CA ASP A 174 14.08 -7.87 10.09
C ASP A 174 14.31 -6.40 10.48
N LYS A 175 14.76 -5.58 9.52
CA LYS A 175 14.93 -4.13 9.67
C LYS A 175 14.67 -3.40 8.35
N PRO A 176 14.01 -2.23 8.37
CA PRO A 176 13.41 -1.56 9.54
C PRO A 176 12.18 -2.33 10.10
N ILE A 177 11.79 -2.06 11.35
CA ILE A 177 10.65 -2.74 12.02
C ILE A 177 9.35 -2.30 11.36
N ALA A 178 8.51 -3.24 10.96
CA ALA A 178 7.23 -2.90 10.36
C ALA A 178 6.11 -2.77 11.41
N VAL A 179 5.32 -1.72 11.30
CA VAL A 179 4.12 -1.49 12.11
C VAL A 179 2.93 -1.22 11.20
N VAL A 180 1.72 -1.57 11.62
CA VAL A 180 0.53 -1.45 10.77
C VAL A 180 -0.20 -0.13 11.06
N LEU A 181 -0.36 0.69 10.03
CA LEU A 181 -1.08 1.97 10.06
C LEU A 181 -2.59 1.73 10.07
N THR A 182 -3.11 1.46 11.26
CA THR A 182 -4.56 1.44 11.52
C THR A 182 -5.13 2.85 11.47
N ALA A 183 -6.45 2.96 11.31
CA ALA A 183 -7.16 4.24 11.32
C ALA A 183 -6.90 5.07 12.61
N ASP A 184 -6.77 4.41 13.76
CA ASP A 184 -6.48 5.07 15.04
C ASP A 184 -5.10 5.75 15.02
N TYR A 185 -4.07 5.06 14.52
CA TYR A 185 -2.73 5.62 14.42
C TYR A 185 -2.63 6.70 13.34
N GLU A 186 -3.32 6.54 12.22
CA GLU A 186 -3.41 7.59 11.20
C GLU A 186 -4.07 8.85 11.77
N HIS A 187 -5.15 8.71 12.52
CA HIS A 187 -5.82 9.83 13.19
C HIS A 187 -4.90 10.51 14.21
N LEU A 188 -4.22 9.72 15.05
CA LEU A 188 -3.25 10.21 16.04
C LEU A 188 -2.12 11.02 15.37
N LEU A 189 -1.51 10.48 14.31
CA LEU A 189 -0.43 11.16 13.59
C LEU A 189 -0.91 12.44 12.90
N ASN A 190 -2.10 12.44 12.30
CA ASN A 190 -2.70 13.64 11.73
C ASN A 190 -2.96 14.71 12.80
N ALA A 191 -3.50 14.33 13.95
CA ALA A 191 -3.75 15.23 15.07
C ALA A 191 -2.43 15.81 15.62
N PHE A 192 -1.41 14.96 15.78
CA PHE A 192 -0.09 15.37 16.24
C PHE A 192 0.56 16.35 15.24
N LEU A 193 0.60 16.04 13.95
CA LEU A 193 1.23 16.91 12.95
C LEU A 193 0.45 18.21 12.71
N GLY A 194 -0.87 18.17 12.84
CA GLY A 194 -1.76 19.28 12.49
C GLY A 194 -1.83 19.55 10.99
N SER A 195 -2.59 20.58 10.63
CA SER A 195 -2.98 20.89 9.24
C SER A 195 -2.37 22.19 8.67
N LYS A 196 -1.50 22.89 9.41
CA LYS A 196 -0.93 24.18 8.96
C LYS A 196 0.15 23.97 7.90
N ARG A 197 -0.10 24.48 6.69
CA ARG A 197 0.79 24.35 5.52
C ARG A 197 0.82 25.63 4.69
N TYR A 198 1.92 25.83 3.97
CA TYR A 198 1.98 26.81 2.89
C TYR A 198 1.04 26.41 1.75
N LYS A 199 0.52 27.38 0.99
CA LYS A 199 -0.22 27.08 -0.24
C LYS A 199 0.74 26.41 -1.25
N PRO A 200 0.31 25.34 -1.95
CA PRO A 200 1.04 24.80 -3.10
C PRO A 200 1.39 25.94 -4.06
N GLY A 201 2.56 25.88 -4.69
CA GLY A 201 2.97 26.92 -5.62
C GLY A 201 3.61 28.16 -5.00
N THR A 202 3.75 28.24 -3.66
CA THR A 202 4.49 29.35 -3.02
C THR A 202 5.98 29.20 -3.34
N GLY A 203 6.44 29.90 -4.38
CA GLY A 203 7.82 29.85 -4.89
C GLY A 203 7.95 29.16 -6.27
N SER A 204 7.31 27.98 -6.45
CA SER A 204 7.22 27.27 -7.74
C SER A 204 6.03 26.30 -7.74
N ILE A 205 5.36 26.13 -8.89
CA ILE A 205 4.21 25.24 -9.10
C ILE A 205 4.51 23.76 -8.81
N MET A 206 5.79 23.38 -8.80
CA MET A 206 6.24 22.00 -8.54
C MET A 206 6.52 21.74 -7.05
N LEU A 207 6.41 22.75 -6.18
CA LEU A 207 6.68 22.57 -4.75
C LEU A 207 5.41 22.10 -4.02
N PRO A 208 5.47 20.96 -3.29
CA PRO A 208 4.34 20.50 -2.49
C PRO A 208 4.01 21.49 -1.38
N ALA A 209 2.80 21.42 -0.84
CA ALA A 209 2.41 22.19 0.35
C ALA A 209 3.29 21.80 1.55
N GLU A 210 4.35 22.56 1.81
CA GLU A 210 5.22 22.34 2.97
C GLU A 210 4.49 22.66 4.28
N SER A 211 4.80 21.91 5.34
CA SER A 211 4.37 22.30 6.69
C SER A 211 4.99 23.62 7.13
N GLU A 212 4.19 24.39 7.84
CA GLU A 212 4.59 25.67 8.42
C GLU A 212 4.81 25.53 9.94
N ARG A 213 5.81 26.26 10.47
CA ARG A 213 6.07 26.45 11.92
C ARG A 213 6.11 25.11 12.70
N GLU A 214 5.10 24.89 13.53
CA GLU A 214 5.02 23.79 14.49
C GLU A 214 4.82 22.43 13.79
N SER A 215 4.00 22.39 12.74
CA SER A 215 3.80 21.17 11.93
C SER A 215 5.11 20.71 11.29
N ARG A 216 6.01 21.64 10.95
CA ARG A 216 7.33 21.33 10.40
C ARG A 216 8.24 20.71 11.45
N ARG A 217 8.25 21.25 12.67
CA ARG A 217 9.05 20.72 13.79
C ARG A 217 8.59 19.33 14.20
N ARG A 218 7.29 19.11 14.31
CA ARG A 218 6.69 17.81 14.62
C ARG A 218 6.98 16.76 13.54
N LYS A 219 6.90 17.15 12.26
CA LYS A 219 7.31 16.28 11.15
C LYS A 219 8.78 15.90 11.24
N ALA A 220 9.67 16.88 11.44
CA ALA A 220 11.10 16.64 11.56
C ALA A 220 11.44 15.72 12.75
N PHE A 221 10.71 15.86 13.87
CA PHE A 221 10.85 14.99 15.03
C PHE A 221 10.48 13.53 14.71
N LEU A 222 9.34 13.29 14.07
CA LEU A 222 8.93 11.94 13.64
C LEU A 222 9.86 11.35 12.58
N GLU A 223 10.37 12.18 11.66
CA GLU A 223 11.24 11.73 10.57
C GLU A 223 12.63 11.26 11.01
N ASN A 224 12.93 11.31 12.32
CA ASN A 224 14.07 10.61 12.88
C ASN A 224 13.93 9.08 12.80
N ASP A 225 12.71 8.56 12.90
CA ASP A 225 12.44 7.12 13.03
C ASP A 225 11.55 6.55 11.90
N ILE A 226 10.75 7.39 11.22
CA ILE A 226 9.89 7.01 10.08
C ILE A 226 10.07 7.93 8.88
N LYS A 227 9.46 7.61 7.73
CA LYS A 227 9.36 8.54 6.59
C LYS A 227 7.93 9.05 6.45
N ILE A 228 7.77 10.37 6.28
CA ILE A 228 6.48 11.01 6.02
C ILE A 228 6.55 11.77 4.71
N TRP A 229 5.66 11.44 3.78
CA TRP A 229 5.52 12.15 2.51
C TRP A 229 4.48 13.26 2.64
N SER A 230 4.76 14.40 2.02
CA SER A 230 3.79 15.48 1.90
C SER A 230 2.94 15.23 0.67
N GLY A 231 1.63 15.09 0.81
CA GLY A 231 0.73 15.04 -0.35
C GLY A 231 0.89 16.31 -1.18
N GLN A 232 1.27 16.15 -2.45
CA GLN A 232 1.64 17.28 -3.32
C GLN A 232 0.47 18.22 -3.63
N TRP A 233 -0.77 17.70 -3.63
CA TRP A 233 -1.96 18.44 -4.06
C TRP A 233 -3.07 18.54 -3.01
N ASP A 234 -3.28 17.55 -2.13
CA ASP A 234 -4.47 17.53 -1.25
C ASP A 234 -4.19 17.88 0.22
N PHE A 235 -3.10 18.59 0.52
CA PHE A 235 -2.80 19.09 1.88
C PHE A 235 -2.83 18.03 3.00
N TYR A 236 -2.60 16.75 2.68
CA TYR A 236 -2.61 15.63 3.62
C TYR A 236 -1.22 15.02 3.82
N TRP A 237 -1.07 14.26 4.89
CA TRP A 237 0.13 13.50 5.20
C TRP A 237 0.01 12.11 4.61
N GLN A 238 1.03 11.66 3.90
CA GLN A 238 1.13 10.29 3.42
C GLN A 238 2.07 9.54 4.35
N PHE A 239 1.50 8.64 5.15
CA PHE A 239 2.23 7.90 6.18
C PHE A 239 2.72 6.54 5.69
N ALA A 240 1.90 5.83 4.89
CA ALA A 240 2.23 4.49 4.44
C ALA A 240 3.57 4.46 3.67
N SER A 241 4.43 3.52 4.03
CA SER A 241 5.68 3.26 3.36
C SER A 241 5.42 2.75 1.94
N LEU A 242 6.04 3.39 0.95
CA LEU A 242 5.88 3.11 -0.47
C LEU A 242 6.65 1.83 -0.87
N PRO A 243 6.16 1.05 -1.85
CA PRO A 243 4.95 1.27 -2.65
C PRO A 243 3.65 1.08 -1.86
N HIS A 244 2.68 1.97 -2.07
CA HIS A 244 1.32 1.73 -1.58
C HIS A 244 0.58 0.82 -2.57
N VAL A 245 0.02 -0.30 -2.11
CA VAL A 245 -0.73 -1.23 -2.96
C VAL A 245 -2.21 -0.85 -2.93
N ASP A 246 -2.73 -0.33 -4.02
CA ASP A 246 -4.13 0.10 -4.10
C ASP A 246 -5.07 -1.10 -4.15
N ARG A 247 -4.73 -2.08 -5.00
CA ARG A 247 -5.52 -3.31 -5.17
C ARG A 247 -4.74 -4.46 -5.80
N ILE A 248 -5.24 -5.67 -5.60
CA ILE A 248 -4.76 -6.89 -6.25
C ILE A 248 -5.89 -7.52 -7.07
N THR A 249 -5.68 -7.72 -8.37
CA THR A 249 -6.60 -8.46 -9.23
C THR A 249 -6.05 -9.84 -9.50
N PHE A 250 -6.87 -10.87 -9.31
CA PHE A 250 -6.54 -12.26 -9.62
C PHE A 250 -7.31 -12.74 -10.85
N ASP A 251 -6.75 -13.74 -11.55
CA ASP A 251 -7.58 -14.60 -12.37
C ASP A 251 -8.31 -15.65 -11.53
N GLU A 252 -9.37 -16.25 -12.09
CA GLU A 252 -10.22 -17.22 -11.39
C GLU A 252 -9.47 -18.45 -10.85
N ASN A 253 -8.29 -18.75 -11.40
CA ASN A 253 -7.50 -19.93 -11.05
C ASN A 253 -6.32 -19.63 -10.12
N PHE A 254 -6.10 -18.36 -9.72
CA PHE A 254 -4.91 -17.94 -8.98
C PHE A 254 -3.59 -18.31 -9.68
N GLU A 255 -3.55 -18.26 -11.01
CA GLU A 255 -2.33 -18.47 -11.80
C GLU A 255 -1.58 -17.16 -12.03
N HIS A 256 -2.32 -16.06 -12.15
CA HIS A 256 -1.78 -14.74 -12.41
C HIS A 256 -2.43 -13.70 -11.50
N ALA A 257 -1.65 -12.67 -11.17
CA ALA A 257 -2.13 -11.51 -10.42
C ALA A 257 -1.58 -10.22 -11.00
N VAL A 258 -2.35 -9.15 -10.88
CA VAL A 258 -1.94 -7.79 -11.19
C VAL A 258 -2.12 -6.95 -9.94
N VAL A 259 -1.04 -6.30 -9.50
CA VAL A 259 -1.01 -5.40 -8.36
C VAL A 259 -0.98 -3.97 -8.89
N ASP A 260 -2.03 -3.19 -8.67
CA ASP A 260 -1.96 -1.75 -8.92
C ASP A 260 -1.34 -1.08 -7.71
N TYR A 261 -0.38 -0.18 -7.94
CA TYR A 261 0.37 0.45 -6.88
C TYR A 261 0.70 1.91 -7.19
N ARG A 262 0.99 2.65 -6.12
CA ARG A 262 1.46 4.03 -6.13
C ARG A 262 2.83 4.16 -5.50
N MET A 263 3.65 5.01 -6.11
CA MET A 263 4.95 5.48 -5.65
C MET A 263 4.94 7.01 -5.65
N ASP A 264 4.49 7.60 -4.54
CA ASP A 264 4.30 9.06 -4.41
C ASP A 264 3.36 9.63 -5.48
N TYR A 265 3.88 10.39 -6.45
CA TYR A 265 3.11 10.96 -7.55
C TYR A 265 3.03 10.02 -8.78
N GLU A 266 3.81 8.94 -8.80
CA GLU A 266 3.79 7.95 -9.87
C GLU A 266 3.00 6.72 -9.46
N GLY A 267 2.65 5.89 -10.43
CA GLY A 267 2.20 4.55 -10.15
C GLY A 267 1.99 3.73 -11.41
N GLY A 268 1.52 2.52 -11.19
CA GLY A 268 1.29 1.59 -12.27
C GLY A 268 0.95 0.22 -11.77
N TYR A 269 1.53 -0.81 -12.38
CA TYR A 269 1.18 -2.19 -12.07
C TYR A 269 2.39 -3.12 -11.93
N GLY A 270 2.28 -4.12 -11.06
CA GLY A 270 3.10 -5.32 -11.02
C GLY A 270 2.32 -6.51 -11.55
N TYR A 271 2.85 -7.23 -12.54
CA TYR A 271 2.30 -8.48 -13.03
C TYR A 271 3.05 -9.65 -12.40
N LEU A 272 2.31 -10.54 -11.75
CA LEU A 272 2.82 -11.72 -11.08
C LEU A 272 2.25 -13.00 -11.68
N LYS A 273 3.02 -14.07 -11.56
CA LYS A 273 2.61 -15.42 -11.95
C LYS A 273 2.94 -16.40 -10.83
N LYS A 274 2.08 -17.39 -10.64
CA LYS A 274 2.34 -18.51 -9.75
C LYS A 274 3.24 -19.52 -10.45
N VAL A 275 4.45 -19.71 -9.94
CA VAL A 275 5.49 -20.62 -10.45
C VAL A 275 5.84 -21.59 -9.33
N ASN A 276 5.66 -22.90 -9.55
CA ASN A 276 5.91 -23.95 -8.56
C ASN A 276 5.23 -23.70 -7.20
N GLY A 277 4.03 -23.10 -7.21
CA GLY A 277 3.27 -22.78 -6.00
C GLY A 277 3.60 -21.43 -5.34
N ALA A 278 4.68 -20.77 -5.75
CA ALA A 278 5.09 -19.45 -5.24
C ALA A 278 4.70 -18.33 -6.22
N TRP A 279 4.39 -17.15 -5.70
CA TRP A 279 4.13 -15.97 -6.52
C TRP A 279 5.46 -15.29 -6.90
N GLU A 280 5.67 -15.09 -8.19
CA GLU A 280 6.85 -14.41 -8.73
C GLU A 280 6.45 -13.15 -9.47
N VAL A 281 7.15 -12.05 -9.21
CA VAL A 281 7.01 -10.80 -9.95
C VAL A 281 7.67 -10.97 -11.32
N ILE A 282 6.85 -10.96 -12.37
CA ILE A 282 7.32 -11.14 -13.76
C ILE A 282 7.66 -9.80 -14.38
N GLU A 283 6.89 -8.76 -14.06
CA GLU A 283 7.07 -7.44 -14.63
C GLU A 283 6.51 -6.37 -13.71
N VAL A 284 7.15 -5.21 -13.67
CA VAL A 284 6.61 -4.01 -13.03
C VAL A 284 6.76 -2.82 -13.97
N ARG A 285 5.70 -2.02 -14.09
CA ARG A 285 5.70 -0.80 -14.91
C ARG A 285 5.08 0.37 -14.16
N SER A 286 5.79 1.49 -14.17
CA SER A 286 5.21 2.82 -13.91
C SER A 286 4.55 3.31 -15.21
N VAL A 287 3.25 3.62 -15.15
CA VAL A 287 2.44 3.96 -16.33
C VAL A 287 1.71 5.29 -16.20
N TRP A 288 1.72 5.93 -15.03
CA TRP A 288 1.11 7.24 -14.84
C TRP A 288 1.87 8.10 -13.82
N ILE A 289 1.67 9.41 -13.95
CA ILE A 289 2.15 10.49 -13.08
C ILE A 289 0.92 11.35 -12.78
N ARG A 290 0.68 11.70 -11.51
CA ARG A 290 -0.38 12.62 -11.06
C ARG A 290 0.15 14.00 -10.73
#